data_AF-A4A4R2-F1
#
_entry.id   AF-A4A4R2-F1
#
_cell.length_a   1.000
_cell.length_b   1.000
_cell.length_c   1.000
_cell.angle_alpha   90.00
_cell.angle_beta   90.00
_cell.angle_gamma   90.00
#
_symmetry.space_group_name_H-M   'P 1'
#
loop_
_entity.id
_entity.type
_entity.pdbx_description
1 polymer ?
#
loop_
_entity_poly.entity_id
_entity_poly.type
_entity_poly.pdbx_seq_one_letter_code
_entity_poly.pdbx_strand_id
1 'polypeptide(L)'
;MLVRQALVSVACYRRHCELILVVFLAMTLSQASAGSTLAEGYSASVVDGSIETGFRMFTIYSLEKACSQPHMPVSLVAKDLELDVGDTFTLSKLLVNALDDNGEFIPSVPIVITGEVDSNVIYHDPAFDQESYVARHAGSVSFAVVYLCPSAQPVKTEFRIHVRSKSGLLPPRSSFQEGQS
;
A
#
# COMPACT_ATOMS: atom_id res chain seq x y z
N MET A 1 2.54 24.86 -14.02
CA MET A 1 2.94 25.74 -15.14
C MET A 1 4.46 25.74 -15.23
N LEU A 2 5.05 24.87 -16.05
CA LEU A 2 6.30 25.06 -16.82
C LEU A 2 6.59 23.76 -17.59
N VAL A 3 6.14 23.72 -18.84
CA VAL A 3 6.53 22.72 -19.84
C VAL A 3 7.95 23.07 -20.26
N ARG A 4 8.93 22.21 -19.98
CA ARG A 4 10.26 22.34 -20.59
C ARG A 4 10.29 21.52 -21.87
N GLN A 5 10.37 22.24 -22.98
CA GLN A 5 10.53 21.74 -24.33
C GLN A 5 11.82 20.91 -24.45
N ALA A 6 11.72 19.73 -25.05
CA ALA A 6 12.88 18.98 -25.52
C ALA A 6 13.42 19.66 -26.79
N LEU A 7 14.62 20.24 -26.69
CA LEU A 7 15.38 20.72 -27.84
C LEU A 7 16.06 19.51 -28.52
N VAL A 8 15.56 19.12 -29.69
CA VAL A 8 16.28 18.25 -30.62
C VAL A 8 17.10 19.17 -31.52
N SER A 9 18.42 19.22 -31.32
CA SER A 9 19.32 19.92 -32.24
C SER A 9 20.07 18.88 -33.07
N VAL A 10 19.75 18.79 -34.37
CA VAL A 10 20.49 17.98 -35.34
C VAL A 10 21.43 18.92 -36.08
N ALA A 11 22.70 18.93 -35.69
CA ALA A 11 23.77 19.52 -36.50
C ALA A 11 24.52 18.40 -37.21
N CYS A 12 24.28 18.25 -38.52
CA CYS A 12 25.06 17.35 -39.37
C CYS A 12 25.77 18.20 -40.42
N TYR A 13 27.07 18.47 -40.24
CA TYR A 13 27.86 19.17 -41.24
C TYR A 13 29.08 18.32 -41.65
N ARG A 14 29.02 17.87 -42.92
CA ARG A 14 30.09 17.34 -43.79
C ARG A 14 30.85 16.07 -43.36
N ARG A 15 30.52 15.00 -44.09
CA ARG A 15 31.31 13.86 -44.58
C ARG A 15 32.21 13.15 -43.55
N HIS A 16 31.78 11.94 -43.20
CA HIS A 16 32.37 10.96 -42.25
C HIS A 16 31.93 11.15 -40.79
N CYS A 17 30.68 10.81 -40.50
CA CYS A 17 30.25 10.46 -39.14
C CYS A 17 29.72 9.03 -39.16
N GLU A 18 30.42 8.12 -38.49
CA GLU A 18 29.87 6.86 -38.06
C GLU A 18 28.61 7.11 -37.22
N LEU A 19 27.58 6.30 -37.47
CA LEU A 19 26.27 6.41 -36.88
C LEU A 19 26.32 5.98 -35.41
N ILE A 20 26.78 6.85 -34.50
CA ILE A 20 26.66 6.60 -33.06
C ILE A 20 25.24 7.00 -32.64
N LEU A 21 24.32 6.04 -32.69
CA LEU A 21 22.97 6.15 -32.12
C LEU A 21 23.08 6.06 -30.59
N VAL A 22 23.23 7.20 -29.91
CA VAL A 22 23.10 7.25 -28.44
C VAL A 22 21.60 7.25 -28.10
N VAL A 23 21.04 6.06 -27.90
CA VAL A 23 19.70 5.89 -27.34
C VAL A 23 19.77 6.25 -25.85
N PHE A 24 19.43 7.48 -25.50
CA PHE A 24 19.14 7.85 -24.12
C PHE A 24 17.79 7.22 -23.72
N LEU A 25 17.86 5.99 -23.19
CA LEU A 25 16.75 5.35 -22.51
C LEU A 25 16.44 6.18 -21.25
N ALA A 26 15.47 7.07 -21.35
CA ALA A 26 14.92 7.77 -20.20
C ALA A 26 14.16 6.75 -19.34
N MET A 27 14.89 6.06 -18.44
CA MET A 27 14.28 5.34 -17.33
C MET A 27 13.62 6.37 -16.43
N THR A 28 12.32 6.55 -16.60
CA THR A 28 11.48 7.22 -15.60
C THR A 28 11.52 6.35 -14.33
N LEU A 29 12.38 6.71 -13.38
CA LEU A 29 12.31 6.21 -12.02
C LEU A 29 10.96 6.64 -11.44
N SER A 30 9.99 5.73 -11.49
CA SER A 30 8.81 5.82 -10.65
C SER A 30 9.29 5.48 -9.23
N GLN A 31 9.74 6.50 -8.49
CA GLN A 31 9.99 6.36 -7.06
C GLN A 31 8.62 6.14 -6.39
N ALA A 32 8.23 4.89 -6.22
CA ALA A 32 7.26 4.56 -5.20
C ALA A 32 7.93 4.91 -3.87
N SER A 33 7.39 5.88 -3.13
CA SER A 33 7.84 6.13 -1.77
C SER A 33 7.68 4.81 -1.01
N ALA A 34 8.78 4.32 -0.44
CA ALA A 34 8.71 3.20 0.48
C ALA A 34 8.07 3.72 1.76
N GLY A 35 6.73 3.63 1.83
CA GLY A 35 5.99 3.95 3.05
C GLY A 35 6.47 3.10 4.22
N SER A 36 6.21 3.55 5.45
CA SER A 36 6.55 2.80 6.66
C SER A 36 5.85 1.44 6.69
N THR A 37 6.52 0.41 7.23
CA THR A 37 5.87 -0.85 7.57
C THR A 37 4.85 -0.63 8.68
N LEU A 38 3.59 -0.98 8.40
CA LEU A 38 2.48 -0.85 9.33
C LEU A 38 2.22 -2.18 10.05
N ALA A 39 2.22 -3.28 9.28
CA ALA A 39 1.99 -4.62 9.82
C ALA A 39 2.69 -5.68 8.97
N GLU A 40 2.93 -6.83 9.59
CA GLU A 40 3.39 -8.05 8.94
C GLU A 40 2.37 -9.14 9.23
N GLY A 41 2.22 -10.11 8.34
CA GLY A 41 1.19 -11.12 8.54
C GLY A 41 1.09 -12.14 7.43
N TYR A 42 0.00 -12.88 7.41
CA TYR A 42 -0.32 -13.83 6.36
C TYR A 42 -1.50 -13.33 5.53
N SER A 43 -1.47 -13.57 4.23
CA SER A 43 -2.63 -13.44 3.36
C SER A 43 -3.79 -14.33 3.85
N ALA A 44 -4.95 -14.21 3.21
CA ALA A 44 -6.12 -15.00 3.58
C ALA A 44 -5.81 -16.51 3.59
N SER A 45 -6.39 -17.24 4.54
CA SER A 45 -6.30 -18.71 4.63
C SER A 45 -7.38 -19.42 3.80
N VAL A 46 -8.41 -18.68 3.41
CA VAL A 46 -9.49 -19.08 2.50
C VAL A 46 -9.76 -17.95 1.52
N VAL A 47 -10.31 -18.26 0.34
CA VAL A 47 -10.64 -17.26 -0.68
C VAL A 47 -11.55 -16.17 -0.09
N ASP A 48 -11.17 -14.91 -0.30
CA ASP A 48 -11.87 -13.72 0.20
C ASP A 48 -12.05 -13.69 1.73
N GLY A 49 -11.21 -14.43 2.44
CA GLY A 49 -11.10 -14.39 3.90
C GLY A 49 -10.29 -13.20 4.39
N SER A 50 -10.47 -12.87 5.67
CA SER A 50 -9.64 -11.90 6.37
C SER A 50 -8.19 -12.38 6.49
N ILE A 51 -7.26 -11.43 6.46
CA ILE A 51 -5.84 -11.70 6.69
C ILE A 51 -5.53 -11.81 8.19
N GLU A 52 -4.39 -12.42 8.52
CA GLU A 52 -3.85 -12.40 9.88
C GLU A 52 -2.69 -11.41 9.92
N THR A 53 -2.71 -10.39 10.78
CA THR A 53 -1.65 -9.38 10.86
C THR A 53 -1.25 -9.08 12.28
N GLY A 54 -0.03 -8.57 12.41
CA GLY A 54 0.68 -8.30 13.65
C GLY A 54 1.74 -7.23 13.43
N PHE A 55 1.94 -6.32 14.39
CA PHE A 55 3.15 -5.49 14.40
C PHE A 55 4.39 -6.39 14.53
N ARG A 56 5.22 -6.41 13.48
CA ARG A 56 6.50 -7.15 13.42
C ARG A 56 6.38 -8.68 13.63
N MET A 57 5.37 -9.31 13.07
CA MET A 57 5.11 -10.75 13.23
C MET A 57 6.29 -11.67 12.83
N PHE A 58 7.10 -11.29 11.84
CA PHE A 58 8.19 -12.13 11.31
C PHE A 58 9.59 -11.59 11.63
N THR A 59 9.76 -10.27 11.55
CA THR A 59 11.07 -9.59 11.55
C THR A 59 11.89 -9.82 12.82
N ILE A 60 11.27 -10.29 13.92
CA ILE A 60 11.99 -10.54 15.17
C ILE A 60 12.37 -12.02 15.36
N TYR A 61 11.65 -12.98 14.76
CA TYR A 61 11.78 -14.39 15.19
C TYR A 61 11.73 -15.47 14.10
N SER A 62 11.14 -15.24 12.92
CA SER A 62 10.66 -16.38 12.12
C SER A 62 10.64 -16.20 10.60
N LEU A 63 11.31 -15.17 10.05
CA LEU A 63 11.29 -14.90 8.60
C LEU A 63 11.68 -16.11 7.74
N GLU A 64 12.77 -16.80 8.10
CA GLU A 64 13.21 -18.02 7.38
C GLU A 64 12.12 -19.10 7.38
N LYS A 65 11.46 -19.31 8.52
CA LYS A 65 10.37 -20.27 8.66
C LYS A 65 9.17 -19.83 7.82
N ALA A 66 8.79 -18.56 7.84
CA ALA A 66 7.68 -18.02 7.05
C ALA A 66 7.92 -18.20 5.54
N CYS A 67 9.16 -18.08 5.09
CA CYS A 67 9.55 -18.21 3.69
C CYS A 67 9.90 -19.63 3.22
N SER A 68 9.74 -20.64 4.08
CA SER A 68 9.98 -22.05 3.73
C SER A 68 8.77 -22.74 3.09
N GLN A 69 7.66 -22.01 2.86
CA GLN A 69 6.46 -22.56 2.24
C GLN A 69 6.71 -22.95 0.76
N PRO A 70 6.11 -24.05 0.28
CA PRO A 70 6.42 -24.63 -1.03
C PRO A 70 5.87 -23.84 -2.23
N HIS A 71 4.94 -22.92 -2.01
CA HIS A 71 4.28 -22.17 -3.08
C HIS A 71 4.59 -20.67 -2.96
N MET A 72 5.24 -20.14 -3.99
CA MET A 72 5.49 -18.70 -4.13
C MET A 72 4.36 -18.09 -4.95
N PRO A 73 3.65 -17.07 -4.44
CA PRO A 73 2.67 -16.36 -5.24
C PRO A 73 3.37 -15.61 -6.38
N VAL A 74 2.68 -15.44 -7.49
CA VAL A 74 3.09 -14.49 -8.55
C VAL A 74 2.21 -13.24 -8.55
N SER A 75 1.06 -13.29 -7.87
CA SER A 75 0.17 -12.15 -7.71
C SER A 75 -0.47 -12.10 -6.33
N LEU A 76 -0.78 -10.89 -5.90
CA LEU A 76 -1.64 -10.60 -4.77
C LEU A 76 -2.86 -9.84 -5.28
N VAL A 77 -4.02 -10.13 -4.73
CA VAL A 77 -5.27 -9.43 -5.03
C VAL A 77 -5.85 -8.93 -3.72
N ALA A 78 -5.86 -7.62 -3.54
CA ALA A 78 -6.45 -6.98 -2.37
C ALA A 78 -7.78 -6.32 -2.73
N LYS A 79 -8.73 -6.34 -1.79
CA LYS A 79 -10.02 -5.65 -1.94
C LYS A 79 -9.99 -4.33 -1.18
N ASP A 80 -10.50 -3.29 -1.83
CA ASP A 80 -10.72 -2.00 -1.19
C ASP A 80 -11.73 -2.11 -0.04
N LEU A 81 -11.56 -1.25 0.96
CA LEU A 81 -12.39 -1.20 2.15
C LEU A 81 -13.20 0.11 2.15
N GLU A 82 -14.52 -0.02 2.25
CA GLU A 82 -15.43 1.11 2.42
C GLU A 82 -15.77 1.26 3.90
N LEU A 83 -15.55 2.45 4.45
CA LEU A 83 -15.88 2.83 5.82
C LEU A 83 -16.75 4.08 5.80
N ASP A 84 -17.59 4.24 6.82
CA ASP A 84 -18.21 5.53 7.11
C ASP A 84 -17.47 6.23 8.27
N VAL A 85 -17.54 7.56 8.35
CA VAL A 85 -16.94 8.31 9.47
C VAL A 85 -17.46 7.77 10.81
N GLY A 86 -16.52 7.55 11.74
CA GLY A 86 -16.73 6.97 13.06
C GLY A 86 -16.57 5.45 13.12
N ASP A 87 -16.43 4.77 11.98
CA ASP A 87 -16.22 3.33 11.97
C ASP A 87 -14.81 2.97 12.47
N THR A 88 -14.71 1.83 13.16
CA THR A 88 -13.44 1.27 13.63
C THR A 88 -13.07 0.04 12.80
N PHE A 89 -11.78 -0.09 12.46
CA PHE A 89 -11.27 -1.23 11.71
C PHE A 89 -9.88 -1.64 12.19
N THR A 90 -9.49 -2.86 11.86
CA THR A 90 -8.12 -3.37 12.03
C THR A 90 -7.58 -3.80 10.68
N LEU A 91 -6.26 -3.76 10.50
CA LEU A 91 -5.62 -4.24 9.27
C LEU A 91 -5.92 -5.73 9.02
N SER A 92 -6.18 -6.52 10.06
CA SER A 92 -6.55 -7.93 9.91
C SER A 92 -7.90 -8.13 9.20
N LYS A 93 -8.77 -7.12 9.12
CA LYS A 93 -10.04 -7.22 8.37
C LYS A 93 -9.88 -7.09 6.86
N LEU A 94 -8.69 -6.75 6.38
CA LEU A 94 -8.42 -6.66 4.95
C LEU A 94 -8.56 -8.02 4.28
N LEU A 95 -8.96 -8.01 3.01
CA LEU A 95 -9.04 -9.22 2.19
C LEU A 95 -7.91 -9.18 1.17
N VAL A 96 -6.98 -10.11 1.31
CA VAL A 96 -5.83 -10.25 0.39
C VAL A 96 -5.69 -11.71 0.03
N ASN A 97 -5.95 -12.04 -1.23
CA ASN A 97 -5.71 -13.36 -1.80
C ASN A 97 -4.33 -13.40 -2.45
N ALA A 98 -3.66 -14.55 -2.37
CA ALA A 98 -2.41 -14.81 -3.07
C ALA A 98 -2.66 -15.88 -4.12
N LEU A 99 -2.14 -15.68 -5.33
CA LEU A 99 -2.36 -16.60 -6.45
C LEU A 99 -1.04 -17.07 -7.06
N ASP A 100 -1.00 -18.33 -7.47
CA ASP A 100 0.09 -18.92 -8.24
C ASP A 100 0.04 -18.49 -9.73
N ASP A 101 0.93 -19.07 -10.54
CA ASP A 101 1.03 -18.80 -11.98
C ASP A 101 -0.16 -19.34 -12.81
N ASN A 102 -0.95 -20.24 -12.25
CA ASN A 102 -2.18 -20.76 -12.83
C ASN A 102 -3.42 -19.97 -12.38
N GLY A 103 -3.25 -19.00 -11.47
CA GLY A 103 -4.35 -18.26 -10.85
C GLY A 103 -5.03 -19.03 -9.72
N GLU A 104 -4.44 -20.11 -9.23
CA GLU A 104 -4.93 -20.89 -8.10
C GLU A 104 -4.59 -20.21 -6.77
N PHE A 105 -5.52 -20.27 -5.83
CA PHE A 105 -5.38 -19.65 -4.52
C PHE A 105 -4.33 -20.37 -3.66
N ILE A 106 -3.40 -19.60 -3.09
CA ILE A 106 -2.41 -20.05 -2.12
C ILE A 106 -2.82 -19.52 -0.73
N PRO A 107 -3.09 -20.40 0.25
CA PRO A 107 -3.44 -19.96 1.59
C PRO A 107 -2.23 -19.43 2.35
N SER A 108 -2.44 -18.36 3.12
CA SER A 108 -1.54 -17.90 4.19
C SER A 108 -0.08 -17.69 3.76
N VAL A 109 0.14 -16.91 2.71
CA VAL A 109 1.50 -16.49 2.31
C VAL A 109 1.94 -15.29 3.14
N PRO A 110 3.23 -15.20 3.54
CA PRO A 110 3.73 -14.07 4.32
C PRO A 110 3.72 -12.76 3.53
N ILE A 111 3.11 -11.74 4.12
CA ILE A 111 2.93 -10.40 3.56
C ILE A 111 3.39 -9.32 4.54
N VAL A 112 3.69 -8.15 3.98
CA VAL A 112 3.91 -6.90 4.70
C VAL A 112 2.99 -5.83 4.13
N ILE A 113 2.37 -5.07 5.04
CA ILE A 113 1.57 -3.90 4.71
C ILE A 113 2.44 -2.66 4.94
N THR A 114 2.61 -1.86 3.89
CA THR A 114 3.34 -0.59 3.94
C THR A 114 2.48 0.57 3.48
N GLY A 115 2.79 1.75 3.98
CA GLY A 115 2.16 2.98 3.51
C GLY A 115 2.36 4.13 4.48
N GLU A 116 1.79 5.27 4.10
CA GLU A 116 1.71 6.46 4.96
C GLU A 116 0.26 6.60 5.45
N VAL A 117 0.09 6.72 6.76
CA VAL A 117 -1.22 6.94 7.36
C VAL A 117 -1.55 8.43 7.25
N ASP A 118 -2.55 8.78 6.45
CA ASP A 118 -3.14 10.12 6.53
C ASP A 118 -4.00 10.22 7.79
N SER A 119 -3.40 10.77 8.84
CA SER A 119 -4.04 10.99 10.15
C SER A 119 -5.31 11.85 10.10
N ASN A 120 -5.54 12.57 9.00
CA ASN A 120 -6.77 13.31 8.78
C ASN A 120 -7.90 12.37 8.35
N VAL A 121 -7.64 11.36 7.53
CA VAL A 121 -8.69 10.44 7.04
C VAL A 121 -8.93 9.31 8.04
N ILE A 122 -7.86 8.67 8.50
CA ILE A 122 -7.91 7.60 9.50
C ILE A 122 -6.93 7.89 10.64
N TYR A 123 -7.26 7.51 11.85
CA TYR A 123 -6.41 7.72 13.02
C TYR A 123 -6.18 6.42 13.76
N HIS A 124 -4.92 6.14 14.10
CA HIS A 124 -4.58 5.06 15.01
C HIS A 124 -5.01 5.45 16.42
N ASP A 125 -5.96 4.72 17.00
CA ASP A 125 -6.47 5.01 18.33
C ASP A 125 -5.77 4.12 19.36
N PRO A 126 -4.84 4.66 20.17
CA PRO A 126 -4.07 3.88 21.14
C PRO A 126 -4.92 3.38 22.31
N ALA A 127 -6.18 3.81 22.45
CA ALA A 127 -7.10 3.26 23.44
C ALA A 127 -7.64 1.88 23.05
N PHE A 128 -7.56 1.54 21.76
CA PHE A 128 -7.88 0.21 21.25
C PHE A 128 -6.58 -0.57 21.00
N ASP A 129 -6.67 -1.89 20.77
CA ASP A 129 -5.52 -2.75 20.46
C ASP A 129 -4.59 -2.10 19.41
N GLN A 130 -3.29 -2.38 19.44
CA GLN A 130 -2.24 -1.67 18.69
C GLN A 130 -2.43 -1.62 17.17
N GLU A 131 -3.46 -2.27 16.63
CA GLU A 131 -3.80 -2.33 15.20
C GLU A 131 -5.17 -1.74 14.86
N SER A 132 -5.77 -1.01 15.80
CA SER A 132 -7.09 -0.41 15.62
C SER A 132 -7.00 1.01 15.08
N TYR A 133 -7.81 1.28 14.07
CA TYR A 133 -7.92 2.56 13.39
C TYR A 133 -9.37 3.04 13.40
N VAL A 134 -9.54 4.36 13.42
CA VAL A 134 -10.84 5.02 13.40
C VAL A 134 -10.93 5.93 12.17
N ALA A 135 -12.02 5.82 11.41
CA ALA A 135 -12.31 6.69 10.29
C ALA A 135 -12.76 8.09 10.79
N ARG A 136 -11.97 9.14 10.54
CA ARG A 136 -12.20 10.50 11.08
C ARG A 136 -12.87 11.45 10.10
N HIS A 137 -12.38 11.50 8.87
CA HIS A 137 -12.89 12.39 7.84
C HIS A 137 -13.07 11.63 6.53
N ALA A 138 -14.03 12.09 5.73
CA ALA A 138 -14.22 11.56 4.40
C ALA A 138 -12.98 11.78 3.55
N GLY A 139 -12.60 10.78 2.76
CA GLY A 139 -11.35 10.79 2.01
C GLY A 139 -10.95 9.40 1.56
N SER A 140 -9.71 9.25 1.12
CA SER A 140 -9.17 7.93 0.76
C SER A 140 -7.70 7.84 1.11
N VAL A 141 -7.30 6.68 1.61
CA VAL A 141 -5.90 6.35 1.89
C VAL A 141 -5.51 5.07 1.17
N SER A 142 -4.29 5.04 0.66
CA SER A 142 -3.73 3.91 -0.09
C SER A 142 -2.63 3.23 0.70
N PHE A 143 -2.61 1.91 0.64
CA PHE A 143 -1.55 1.09 1.21
C PHE A 143 -1.08 0.06 0.18
N ALA A 144 0.17 -0.36 0.30
CA ALA A 144 0.71 -1.47 -0.46
C ALA A 144 0.73 -2.72 0.41
N VAL A 145 0.39 -3.86 -0.20
CA VAL A 145 0.64 -5.19 0.36
C VAL A 145 1.71 -5.84 -0.49
N VAL A 146 2.77 -6.31 0.15
CA VAL A 146 3.95 -6.87 -0.51
C VAL A 146 4.17 -8.27 0.01
N TYR A 147 4.40 -9.23 -0.88
CA TYR A 147 4.87 -10.55 -0.51
C TYR A 147 6.27 -10.43 0.09
N LEU A 148 6.45 -10.97 1.29
CA LEU A 148 7.64 -10.69 2.09
C LEU A 148 8.89 -11.47 1.63
N CYS A 149 8.71 -12.64 1.03
CA CYS A 149 9.83 -13.54 0.77
C CYS A 149 10.60 -13.22 -0.51
N PRO A 150 11.89 -13.62 -0.59
CA PRO A 150 12.69 -13.44 -1.79
C PRO A 150 12.01 -14.04 -3.02
N SER A 151 11.92 -13.25 -4.08
CA SER A 151 11.31 -13.63 -5.35
C SER A 151 12.04 -12.93 -6.49
N ALA A 152 11.96 -13.48 -7.70
CA ALA A 152 12.64 -12.90 -8.87
C ALA A 152 12.07 -11.52 -9.24
N GLN A 153 10.79 -11.28 -8.97
CA GLN A 153 10.12 -9.99 -9.14
C GLN A 153 9.29 -9.69 -7.90
N PRO A 154 9.26 -8.43 -7.42
CA PRO A 154 8.43 -8.06 -6.27
C PRO A 154 6.96 -8.32 -6.56
N VAL A 155 6.33 -9.17 -5.75
CA VAL A 155 4.88 -9.41 -5.81
C VAL A 155 4.19 -8.45 -4.86
N LYS A 156 3.37 -7.56 -5.40
CA LYS A 156 2.67 -6.53 -4.61
C LYS A 156 1.31 -6.18 -5.21
N THR A 157 0.44 -5.64 -4.36
CA THR A 157 -0.81 -5.00 -4.76
C THR A 157 -1.03 -3.74 -3.94
N GLU A 158 -1.89 -2.85 -4.41
CA GLU A 158 -2.39 -1.71 -3.62
C GLU A 158 -3.80 -2.05 -3.14
N PHE A 159 -4.20 -1.52 -1.99
CA PHE A 159 -5.62 -1.40 -1.62
C PHE A 159 -5.89 0.00 -1.11
N ARG A 160 -7.14 0.43 -1.26
CA ARG A 160 -7.62 1.71 -0.78
C ARG A 160 -8.66 1.53 0.31
N ILE A 161 -8.59 2.43 1.28
CA ILE A 161 -9.67 2.63 2.24
C ILE A 161 -10.39 3.90 1.84
N HIS A 162 -11.66 3.78 1.50
CA HIS A 162 -12.54 4.88 1.17
C HIS A 162 -13.40 5.18 2.39
N VAL A 163 -13.25 6.40 2.94
CA VAL A 163 -14.06 6.87 4.05
C VAL A 163 -15.14 7.81 3.51
N ARG A 164 -16.39 7.48 3.77
CA ARG A 164 -17.55 8.28 3.36
C ARG A 164 -18.08 9.10 4.52
N SER A 165 -18.60 10.28 4.20
CA SER A 165 -19.35 11.07 5.17
C SER A 165 -20.68 10.38 5.47
N LYS A 166 -21.06 10.28 6.76
CA LYS A 166 -22.43 9.90 7.14
C LYS A 166 -23.35 11.05 6.76
N SER A 167 -24.13 10.88 5.69
CA SER A 167 -25.17 11.84 5.30
C SER A 167 -26.13 12.06 6.48
N GLY A 168 -26.16 13.28 7.03
CA GLY A 168 -27.06 13.67 8.13
C GLY A 168 -26.39 13.95 9.49
N LEU A 169 -25.10 13.65 9.67
CA LEU A 169 -24.33 14.10 10.83
C LEU A 169 -23.59 15.38 10.48
N LEU A 170 -24.19 16.52 10.83
CA LEU A 170 -23.46 17.80 10.93
C LEU A 170 -22.21 17.55 11.80
N PRO A 171 -21.03 18.08 11.43
CA PRO A 171 -19.88 18.01 12.31
C PRO A 171 -20.26 18.62 13.68
N PRO A 172 -19.83 18.03 14.80
CA PRO A 172 -20.03 18.68 16.09
C PRO A 172 -19.42 20.07 16.00
N ARG A 173 -20.23 21.11 16.25
CA ARG A 173 -19.74 22.47 16.41
C ARG A 173 -18.60 22.41 17.42
N SER A 174 -17.39 22.77 16.98
CA SER A 174 -16.25 22.93 17.87
C SER A 174 -16.59 24.00 18.89
N SER A 175 -17.04 23.60 20.08
CA SER A 175 -17.01 24.47 21.25
C SER A 175 -15.58 24.50 21.78
N PHE A 176 -14.68 25.08 20.99
CA PHE A 176 -13.42 25.59 21.51
C PHE A 176 -13.76 26.95 22.12
N GLN A 177 -14.22 26.94 23.38
CA GLN A 177 -14.17 28.16 24.19
C GLN A 177 -12.72 28.36 24.57
N GLU A 178 -12.07 29.24 23.82
CA GLU A 178 -10.84 29.90 24.20
C GLU A 178 -11.17 30.73 25.46
N GLY A 179 -10.83 30.15 26.62
CA GLY A 179 -10.94 30.82 27.91
C GLY A 179 -9.98 31.99 27.95
N GLN A 180 -10.48 33.18 27.65
CA GLN A 180 -9.92 34.43 28.15
C GLN A 180 -10.44 34.67 29.56
N SER A 181 -9.57 34.51 30.56
CA SER A 181 -9.56 35.28 31.81
C SER A 181 -8.21 35.08 32.49
#